data_AF-A0A8T1TW79-F1
#
_entry.id   AF-A0A8T1TW79-F1
#
_cell.length_a   1.000
_cell.length_b   1.000
_cell.length_c   1.000
_cell.angle_alpha   90.00
_cell.angle_beta   90.00
_cell.angle_gamma   90.00
#
_symmetry.space_group_name_H-M   'P 1'
#
loop_
_entity.id
_entity.type
_entity.pdbx_description
1 polymer ?
#
loop_
_entity_poly.entity_id
_entity_poly.type
_entity_poly.pdbx_seq_one_letter_code
_entity_poly.pdbx_strand_id
1 'polypeptide(L)'
;MAATSAEVQLVCLSTTLVISSTEKTITRNAISKRNDLHSLTLVPSLLELLFYTPSGLSIDASHHVRFLSYVETQHEVSLVFEERLLAKFPEGALEFEQLRWKALQVASAGAGAFLSQLAVLIQLTTELAKHGISVFQISTYQSDYGESVACGN
;
A
#
# COMPACT_ATOMS: atom_id res chain seq x y z
N MET A 1 -10.03 23.53 31.99
CA MET A 1 -9.06 22.50 31.57
C MET A 1 -9.86 21.41 30.85
N ALA A 2 -10.09 21.56 29.55
CA ALA A 2 -10.84 20.59 28.76
C ALA A 2 -9.82 19.66 28.10
N ALA A 3 -9.75 18.41 28.56
CA ALA A 3 -9.04 17.36 27.86
C ALA A 3 -9.83 17.06 26.58
N THR A 4 -9.36 17.57 25.44
CA THR A 4 -9.86 17.18 24.13
C THR A 4 -9.63 15.67 23.98
N SER A 5 -10.70 14.89 24.06
CA SER A 5 -10.68 13.45 23.82
C SER A 5 -10.19 13.22 22.39
N ALA A 6 -9.16 12.37 22.21
CA ALA A 6 -8.67 12.01 20.88
C ALA A 6 -9.74 11.16 20.18
N GLU A 7 -10.31 11.67 19.10
CA GLU A 7 -11.26 10.95 18.26
C GLU A 7 -10.48 10.15 17.22
N VAL A 8 -10.59 8.81 17.28
CA VAL A 8 -9.99 7.91 16.29
C VAL A 8 -11.08 7.49 15.31
N GLN A 9 -10.82 7.66 14.02
CA GLN A 9 -11.74 7.32 12.94
C GLN A 9 -11.16 6.19 12.09
N LEU A 10 -11.99 5.18 11.83
CA LEU A 10 -11.71 4.08 10.91
C LEU A 10 -12.37 4.41 9.57
N VAL A 11 -11.57 4.62 8.54
CA VAL A 11 -12.03 5.01 7.21
C VAL A 11 -11.74 3.88 6.23
N CYS A 12 -12.77 3.17 5.78
CA CYS A 12 -12.63 2.19 4.70
C CYS A 12 -12.48 2.94 3.37
N LEU A 13 -11.32 2.82 2.75
CA LEU A 13 -11.08 3.39 1.43
C LEU A 13 -11.77 2.52 0.39
N SER A 14 -12.39 3.13 -0.61
CA SER A 14 -13.04 2.41 -1.71
C SER A 14 -12.03 1.63 -2.57
N THR A 15 -10.76 2.01 -2.48
CA THR A 15 -9.63 1.46 -3.24
C THR A 15 -9.41 -0.03 -2.96
N THR A 16 -9.37 -0.80 -4.04
CA THR A 16 -8.87 -2.18 -4.04
C THR A 16 -7.39 -2.18 -4.36
N LEU A 17 -6.60 -2.84 -3.52
CA LEU A 17 -5.15 -2.92 -3.61
C LEU A 17 -4.70 -4.30 -4.12
N VAL A 18 -3.58 -4.26 -4.83
CA VAL A 18 -2.81 -5.39 -5.31
C VAL A 18 -1.43 -5.31 -4.67
N ILE A 19 -0.94 -6.46 -4.21
CA ILE A 19 0.40 -6.61 -3.66
C ILE A 19 1.23 -7.39 -4.67
N SER A 20 2.39 -6.85 -5.01
CA SER A 20 3.40 -7.48 -5.86
C SER A 20 4.72 -7.48 -5.12
N SER A 21 5.44 -8.60 -5.15
CA SER A 21 6.81 -8.68 -4.63
C SER A 21 7.69 -9.42 -5.64
N THR A 22 8.93 -8.97 -5.75
CA THR A 22 9.95 -9.62 -6.58
C THR A 22 11.24 -9.77 -5.77
N GLU A 23 11.80 -10.99 -5.77
CA GLU A 23 13.08 -11.25 -5.12
C GLU A 23 14.24 -10.66 -5.93
N LYS A 24 15.16 -9.99 -5.24
CA LYS A 24 16.43 -9.53 -5.80
C LYS A 24 17.36 -10.73 -5.91
N THR A 25 17.38 -11.38 -7.07
CA THR A 25 18.23 -12.55 -7.30
C THR A 25 19.71 -12.15 -7.23
N ILE A 26 20.41 -12.49 -6.15
CA ILE A 26 21.87 -12.36 -6.05
C ILE A 26 22.47 -13.51 -6.88
N THR A 27 22.46 -13.40 -8.20
CA THR A 27 23.06 -14.41 -9.09
C THR A 27 24.28 -13.86 -9.80
N ARG A 28 25.44 -14.18 -9.23
CA ARG A 28 26.78 -13.78 -9.68
C ARG A 28 27.26 -14.42 -11.01
N ASN A 29 26.43 -15.12 -11.79
CA ASN A 29 26.91 -15.79 -13.01
C ASN A 29 25.83 -15.89 -14.11
N ALA A 30 26.13 -15.27 -15.27
CA ALA A 30 25.71 -15.53 -16.66
C ALA A 30 24.23 -15.82 -17.06
N ILE A 31 23.30 -16.04 -16.13
CA ILE A 31 21.84 -16.23 -16.40
C ILE A 31 21.08 -14.88 -16.25
N SER A 32 21.77 -13.84 -15.78
CA SER A 32 21.26 -12.50 -15.42
C SER A 32 20.47 -11.76 -16.51
N LYS A 33 20.74 -12.01 -17.80
CA LYS A 33 20.18 -11.20 -18.90
C LYS A 33 18.64 -11.22 -18.99
N ARG A 34 17.97 -12.29 -18.55
CA ARG A 34 16.49 -12.38 -18.63
C ARG A 34 15.83 -11.60 -17.50
N ASN A 35 16.35 -11.68 -16.27
CA ASN A 35 15.82 -10.96 -15.11
C ASN A 35 16.11 -9.46 -15.19
N ASP A 36 17.26 -9.07 -15.78
CA ASP A 36 17.61 -7.67 -16.02
C ASP A 36 16.64 -7.01 -17.01
N LEU A 37 16.18 -7.72 -18.03
CA LEU A 37 15.24 -7.17 -19.02
C LEU A 37 13.84 -6.97 -18.43
N HIS A 38 13.34 -7.91 -17.62
CA HIS A 38 12.07 -7.75 -16.90
C HIS A 38 12.12 -6.58 -15.91
N SER A 39 13.22 -6.44 -15.17
CA SER A 39 13.45 -5.29 -14.28
C SER A 39 13.43 -3.96 -15.04
N LEU A 40 14.13 -3.87 -16.19
CA LEU A 40 14.14 -2.67 -17.02
C LEU A 40 12.78 -2.33 -17.63
N THR A 41 11.93 -3.32 -17.92
CA THR A 41 10.56 -3.06 -18.44
C THR A 41 9.63 -2.43 -17.41
N LEU A 42 9.89 -2.61 -16.12
CA LEU A 42 9.08 -2.03 -15.03
C LEU A 42 9.48 -0.59 -14.71
N VAL A 43 10.76 -0.23 -14.93
CA VAL A 43 11.30 1.09 -14.56
C VAL A 43 10.47 2.24 -15.11
N PRO A 44 10.07 2.28 -16.40
CA PRO A 44 9.26 3.38 -16.91
C PRO A 44 7.91 3.51 -16.20
N SER A 45 7.19 2.39 -16.02
CA SER A 45 5.89 2.38 -15.35
C SER A 45 6.01 2.81 -13.88
N LEU A 46 7.05 2.34 -13.17
CA LEU A 46 7.31 2.72 -11.78
C LEU A 46 7.66 4.20 -11.64
N LEU A 47 8.55 4.72 -12.51
CA LEU A 47 8.89 6.14 -12.51
C LEU A 47 7.68 7.00 -12.83
N GLU A 48 6.86 6.60 -13.81
CA GLU A 48 5.59 7.26 -14.11
C GLU A 48 4.71 7.33 -12.86
N LEU A 49 4.49 6.21 -12.19
CA LEU A 49 3.62 6.14 -11.01
C LEU A 49 4.15 6.90 -9.80
N LEU A 50 5.47 6.89 -9.58
CA LEU A 50 6.10 7.53 -8.41
C LEU A 50 6.26 9.05 -8.59
N PHE A 51 6.61 9.51 -9.79
CA PHE A 51 7.03 10.89 -10.02
C PHE A 51 6.12 11.68 -10.94
N TYR A 52 5.28 11.03 -11.74
CA TYR A 52 4.41 11.70 -12.71
C TYR A 52 2.94 11.49 -12.36
N THR A 53 2.16 12.57 -12.36
CA THR A 53 0.70 12.44 -12.26
C THR A 53 0.16 12.09 -13.65
N PRO A 54 -0.52 10.93 -13.83
CA PRO A 54 -1.04 10.57 -15.14
C PRO A 54 -2.06 11.62 -15.58
N SER A 55 -1.85 12.19 -16.77
CA SER A 55 -2.64 13.31 -17.31
C SER A 55 -4.12 12.98 -17.61
N GLY A 56 -4.56 11.74 -17.35
CA GLY A 56 -5.94 11.27 -17.53
C GLY A 56 -6.67 10.87 -16.24
N LEU A 57 -6.03 10.97 -15.07
CA LEU A 57 -6.71 10.94 -13.77
C LEU A 57 -6.96 12.39 -13.35
N SER A 58 -7.89 13.06 -14.04
CA SER A 58 -8.38 14.37 -13.63
C SER A 58 -8.84 14.30 -12.18
N ILE A 59 -8.45 15.28 -11.37
CA ILE A 59 -8.81 15.44 -9.96
C ILE A 59 -10.25 15.98 -9.89
N ASP A 60 -11.16 15.32 -10.61
CA ASP A 60 -12.45 15.88 -10.98
C ASP A 60 -13.54 14.87 -10.56
N ALA A 61 -14.25 15.24 -9.49
CA ALA A 61 -15.58 14.77 -9.05
C ALA A 61 -15.75 13.47 -8.23
N SER A 62 -14.70 12.77 -7.83
CA SER A 62 -14.83 11.72 -6.81
C SER A 62 -13.62 11.71 -5.89
N HIS A 63 -13.84 11.55 -4.59
CA HIS A 63 -12.84 11.46 -3.52
C HIS A 63 -11.94 10.21 -3.65
N HIS A 64 -11.39 9.92 -4.83
CA HIS A 64 -10.50 8.80 -5.07
C HIS A 64 -9.08 9.17 -4.64
N VAL A 65 -8.76 8.83 -3.39
CA VAL A 65 -7.40 8.80 -2.88
C VAL A 65 -6.60 7.80 -3.70
N ARG A 66 -5.44 8.21 -4.24
CA ARG A 66 -4.49 7.31 -4.89
C ARG A 66 -3.59 6.65 -3.85
N PHE A 67 -3.45 5.33 -3.94
CA PHE A 67 -2.54 4.57 -3.09
C PHE A 67 -1.40 3.91 -3.89
N LEU A 68 -0.16 4.21 -3.50
CA LEU A 68 1.05 3.55 -3.99
C LEU A 68 2.08 3.50 -2.86
N SER A 69 2.55 2.30 -2.55
CA SER A 69 3.66 2.04 -1.65
C SER A 69 4.73 1.28 -2.41
N TYR A 70 5.94 1.82 -2.41
CA TYR A 70 7.14 1.17 -2.90
C TYR A 70 8.05 0.92 -1.71
N VAL A 71 8.41 -0.34 -1.48
CA VAL A 71 9.34 -0.72 -0.41
C VAL A 71 10.44 -1.57 -1.01
N GLU A 72 11.66 -1.11 -0.82
CA GLU A 72 12.85 -1.82 -1.26
C GLU A 72 13.66 -2.28 -0.05
N THR A 73 13.83 -3.58 0.07
CA THR A 73 14.68 -4.20 1.08
C THR A 73 15.97 -4.73 0.44
N GLN A 74 16.84 -5.36 1.22
CA GLN A 74 18.03 -6.02 0.69
C GLN A 74 17.69 -7.25 -0.18
N HIS A 75 16.53 -7.86 0.07
CA HIS A 75 16.16 -9.16 -0.50
C HIS A 75 15.08 -9.05 -1.57
N GLU A 76 14.24 -8.02 -1.50
CA GLU A 76 13.07 -7.89 -2.38
C GLU A 76 12.71 -6.44 -2.64
N VAL A 77 11.90 -6.26 -3.68
CA VAL A 77 11.13 -5.05 -3.92
C VAL A 77 9.66 -5.44 -3.82
N SER A 78 8.92 -4.75 -2.96
CA SER A 78 7.48 -4.92 -2.82
C SER A 78 6.74 -3.64 -3.19
N LEU A 79 5.60 -3.83 -3.85
CA LEU A 79 4.72 -2.81 -4.36
C LEU A 79 3.32 -3.09 -3.83
N VAL A 80 2.70 -2.07 -3.24
CA VAL A 80 1.28 -2.09 -2.89
C VAL A 80 0.62 -0.93 -3.59
N PHE A 81 -0.27 -1.22 -4.52
CA PHE A 81 -0.87 -0.20 -5.37
C PHE A 81 -2.29 -0.57 -5.75
N GLU A 82 -3.01 0.38 -6.34
CA GLU A 82 -4.41 0.15 -6.71
C GLU A 82 -4.55 -0.78 -7.90
N GLU A 83 -5.54 -1.66 -7.88
CA GLU A 83 -5.80 -2.62 -8.96
C GLU A 83 -5.94 -1.95 -10.33
N ARG A 84 -6.54 -0.76 -10.40
CA ARG A 84 -6.68 0.00 -11.67
C ARG A 84 -5.34 0.41 -12.30
N LEU A 85 -4.27 0.50 -11.50
CA LEU A 85 -2.93 0.84 -11.98
C LEU A 85 -2.20 -0.39 -12.54
N LEU A 86 -2.74 -1.61 -12.35
CA LEU A 86 -2.16 -2.83 -12.90
C LEU A 86 -2.04 -2.76 -14.44
N ALA A 87 -3.01 -2.12 -15.10
CA ALA A 87 -3.00 -1.93 -16.56
C ALA A 87 -1.86 -1.04 -17.08
N LYS A 88 -1.13 -0.32 -16.22
CA LYS A 88 0.05 0.48 -16.59
C LYS A 88 1.33 -0.35 -16.68
N PHE A 89 1.31 -1.57 -16.17
CA PHE A 89 2.45 -2.46 -16.25
C PHE A 89 2.33 -3.35 -17.50
N PRO A 90 3.46 -3.64 -18.18
CA PRO A 90 3.45 -4.61 -19.27
C PRO A 90 2.99 -5.99 -18.80
N GLU A 91 2.33 -6.73 -19.70
CA GLU A 91 1.85 -8.08 -19.39
C GLU A 91 3.02 -9.01 -19.01
N GLY A 92 2.87 -9.73 -17.90
CA GLY A 92 3.91 -10.62 -17.37
C GLY A 92 5.12 -9.91 -16.76
N ALA A 93 5.08 -8.58 -16.58
CA ALA A 93 6.17 -7.85 -15.94
C ALA A 93 6.10 -7.88 -14.40
N LEU A 94 4.90 -8.03 -13.82
CA LEU A 94 4.69 -8.14 -12.37
C LEU A 94 4.11 -9.51 -12.00
N GLU A 95 4.69 -10.11 -10.97
CA GLU A 95 4.04 -11.18 -10.21
C GLU A 95 3.29 -10.55 -9.03
N PHE A 96 2.02 -10.86 -8.88
CA PHE A 96 1.17 -10.28 -7.85
C PHE A 96 0.25 -11.31 -7.22
N GLU A 97 -0.17 -11.05 -5.99
CA GLU A 97 -1.08 -11.92 -5.26
C GLU A 97 -2.46 -11.98 -5.95
N GLN A 98 -3.06 -13.17 -5.95
CA GLN A 98 -4.43 -13.35 -6.44
C GLN A 98 -5.46 -12.66 -5.55
N LEU A 99 -5.12 -12.48 -4.26
CA LEU A 99 -5.96 -11.78 -3.31
C LEU A 99 -6.07 -10.29 -3.65
N ARG A 100 -7.21 -9.71 -3.28
CA ARG A 100 -7.51 -8.29 -3.44
C ARG A 100 -7.73 -7.70 -2.07
N TRP A 101 -6.98 -6.66 -1.78
CA TRP A 101 -6.90 -6.10 -0.45
C TRP A 101 -7.74 -4.82 -0.37
N LYS A 102 -8.50 -4.65 0.71
CA LYS A 102 -9.21 -3.38 0.99
C LYS A 102 -8.40 -2.56 1.97
N ALA A 103 -8.16 -1.30 1.62
CA ALA A 103 -7.41 -0.38 2.47
C ALA A 103 -8.32 0.25 3.52
N LEU A 104 -7.91 0.18 4.78
CA LEU A 104 -8.58 0.76 5.92
C LEU A 104 -7.62 1.72 6.61
N GLN A 105 -8.01 2.99 6.68
CA GLN A 105 -7.19 4.04 7.28
C GLN A 105 -7.61 4.28 8.73
N VAL A 106 -6.63 4.30 9.64
CA VAL A 106 -6.83 4.67 11.05
C VAL A 106 -6.38 6.13 11.24
N ALA A 107 -7.31 7.07 11.08
CA ALA A 107 -7.07 8.48 11.29
C ALA A 107 -7.30 8.86 12.76
N SER A 108 -6.55 9.81 13.29
CA SER A 108 -6.80 10.37 14.62
C SER A 108 -6.43 11.83 14.65
N ALA A 109 -7.28 12.64 15.26
CA ALA A 109 -7.07 14.07 15.40
C ALA A 109 -6.85 14.46 16.87
N GLY A 110 -5.86 15.32 17.11
CA GLY A 110 -5.64 15.96 18.42
C GLY A 110 -4.36 15.55 19.16
N ALA A 111 -4.09 16.23 20.28
CA ALA A 111 -2.93 15.96 21.11
C ALA A 111 -3.05 14.59 21.81
N GLY A 112 -2.02 13.75 21.70
CA GLY A 112 -2.03 12.38 22.26
C GLY A 112 -2.64 11.31 21.33
N ALA A 113 -3.01 11.69 20.10
CA ALA A 113 -3.61 10.82 19.08
C ALA A 113 -2.86 9.51 18.81
N PHE A 114 -1.53 9.52 18.88
CA PHE A 114 -0.69 8.36 18.56
C PHE A 114 -0.95 7.14 19.45
N LEU A 115 -1.06 7.33 20.77
CA LEU A 115 -1.31 6.21 21.71
C LEU A 115 -2.72 5.65 21.51
N SER A 116 -3.69 6.51 21.20
CA SER A 116 -5.05 6.11 20.86
C SER A 116 -5.13 5.36 19.54
N GLN A 117 -4.36 5.77 18.51
CA GLN A 117 -4.26 5.07 17.23
C GLN A 117 -3.71 3.66 17.40
N LEU A 118 -2.59 3.52 18.14
CA LEU A 118 -1.97 2.21 18.36
C LEU A 118 -2.91 1.26 19.11
N ALA A 119 -3.63 1.76 20.13
CA ALA A 119 -4.60 0.96 20.87
C ALA A 119 -5.78 0.49 20.00
N VAL A 120 -6.27 1.34 19.09
CA VAL A 120 -7.33 0.98 18.14
C VAL A 120 -6.83 -0.01 17.10
N LEU A 121 -5.61 0.20 16.56
CA LEU A 121 -4.99 -0.71 15.62
C LEU A 121 -4.83 -2.12 16.20
N ILE A 122 -4.30 -2.23 17.42
CA ILE A 122 -4.12 -3.52 18.10
C ILE A 122 -5.46 -4.22 18.31
N GLN A 123 -6.48 -3.50 18.75
CA GLN A 123 -7.81 -4.08 18.96
C GLN A 123 -8.42 -4.57 17.64
N LEU A 124 -8.32 -3.76 16.59
CA LEU A 124 -8.81 -4.11 15.25
C LEU A 124 -8.11 -5.36 14.71
N THR A 125 -6.77 -5.37 14.68
CA THR A 125 -5.99 -6.49 14.13
C THR A 125 -6.24 -7.77 14.93
N THR A 126 -6.39 -7.66 16.25
CA THR A 126 -6.75 -8.78 17.12
C THR A 126 -8.12 -9.35 16.75
N GLU A 127 -9.12 -8.49 16.54
CA GLU A 127 -10.48 -8.94 16.23
C GLU A 127 -10.60 -9.53 14.83
N LEU A 128 -9.90 -8.94 13.85
CA LEU A 128 -9.78 -9.49 12.49
C LEU A 128 -9.10 -10.86 12.50
N ALA A 129 -8.01 -11.01 13.28
CA ALA A 129 -7.31 -12.28 13.41
C ALA A 129 -8.19 -13.38 14.04
N LYS A 130 -9.03 -13.06 15.03
CA LYS A 130 -10.00 -14.02 15.60
C LYS A 130 -11.00 -14.55 14.56
N HIS A 131 -11.33 -13.74 13.56
CA HIS A 131 -12.22 -14.11 12.47
C HIS A 131 -11.47 -14.71 11.27
N GLY A 132 -10.16 -14.92 11.37
CA GLY A 132 -9.34 -15.50 10.31
C GLY A 132 -9.10 -14.55 9.12
N ILE A 133 -9.27 -13.24 9.32
CA ILE A 133 -9.06 -12.23 8.28
C ILE A 133 -7.59 -11.82 8.27
N SER A 134 -6.96 -11.89 7.09
CA SER A 134 -5.55 -11.52 6.93
C SER A 134 -5.38 -10.00 6.90
N VAL A 135 -4.32 -9.51 7.53
CA VAL A 135 -4.06 -8.08 7.70
C VAL A 135 -2.63 -7.73 7.27
N PHE A 136 -2.51 -6.70 6.42
CA PHE A 136 -1.24 -6.10 5.99
C PHE A 136 -1.17 -4.64 6.47
N GLN A 137 -0.14 -4.27 7.24
CA GLN A 137 -0.04 -2.96 7.88
C GLN A 137 0.99 -2.07 7.18
N ILE A 138 0.61 -0.84 6.84
CA ILE A 138 1.49 0.19 6.27
C ILE A 138 1.38 1.47 7.12
N SER A 139 2.44 1.78 7.86
CA SER A 139 2.56 3.03 8.62
C SER A 139 3.26 4.11 7.78
N THR A 140 2.70 5.31 7.72
CA THR A 140 3.21 6.45 6.93
C THR A 140 3.60 7.65 7.81
N TYR A 141 4.37 8.59 7.26
CA TYR A 141 4.89 9.75 8.02
C TYR A 141 3.83 10.79 8.41
N GLN A 142 2.86 11.09 7.54
CA GLN A 142 1.83 12.09 7.86
C GLN A 142 0.72 11.48 8.73
N SER A 143 0.50 12.07 9.92
CA SER A 143 -0.63 11.78 10.81
C SER A 143 -1.99 12.30 10.32
N ASP A 144 -2.03 13.17 9.30
CA ASP A 144 -3.30 13.68 8.75
C ASP A 144 -3.96 12.68 7.79
N TYR A 145 -3.21 11.69 7.29
CA TYR A 145 -3.70 10.56 6.52
C TYR A 145 -3.17 9.29 7.18
N GLY A 146 -4.02 8.72 8.04
CA GLY A 146 -3.72 7.60 8.93
C GLY A 146 -3.10 6.35 8.30
N GLU A 147 -2.58 5.52 9.20
CA GLU A 147 -2.05 4.19 8.97
C GLU A 147 -3.03 3.33 8.15
N SER A 148 -2.54 2.76 7.05
CA SER A 148 -3.35 1.99 6.11
C SER A 148 -3.18 0.50 6.37
N VAL A 149 -4.29 -0.15 6.67
CA VAL A 149 -4.42 -1.57 6.94
C VAL A 149 -5.11 -2.20 5.74
N ALA A 150 -4.41 -3.05 4.99
CA ALA A 150 -5.00 -3.85 3.93
C ALA A 150 -5.62 -5.12 4.54
N CYS A 151 -6.87 -5.43 4.23
CA CYS A 151 -7.54 -6.68 4.64
C CYS A 151 -7.86 -7.58 3.44
N GLY A 152 -7.61 -8.88 3.55
CA GLY A 152 -7.90 -9.90 2.53
C GLY A 152 -8.57 -11.13 3.15
N ASN A 153 -9.49 -11.76 2.39
CA ASN A 153 -10.15 -13.03 2.73
C ASN A 153 -9.53 -14.18 1.93
#